data_AF-A0A1J7BA72-F1
#
_entry.id   AF-A0A1J7BA72-F1
#
_cell.length_a   1.000
_cell.length_b   1.000
_cell.length_c   1.000
_cell.angle_alpha   90.00
_cell.angle_beta   90.00
_cell.angle_gamma   90.00
#
_symmetry.space_group_name_H-M   'P 1'
#
loop_
_entity.id
_entity.type
_entity.pdbx_description
1 polymer ?
#
loop_
_entity_poly.entity_id
_entity_poly.type
_entity_poly.pdbx_seq_one_letter_code
_entity_poly.pdbx_strand_id
1 'polypeptide(L)' 'MTNPPADGGPPDPAEALADADTAELQLLDAEALRRLHGEACIRCGEVAGLRPAGYAYTTTGDGTRYGWPVFTCPTHTTA' A
#
# COMPACT_ATOMS: atom_id res chain seq x y z
N MET A 1 -9.90 44.08 -26.32
CA MET A 1 -9.01 43.37 -25.38
C MET A 1 -9.39 41.90 -25.46
N THR A 2 -8.68 41.11 -26.28
CA THR A 2 -9.00 39.70 -26.52
C THR A 2 -8.13 38.84 -25.61
N ASN A 3 -8.76 38.01 -24.76
CA ASN A 3 -8.06 36.98 -23.98
C ASN A 3 -7.55 35.85 -24.91
N PRO A 4 -6.40 35.22 -24.61
CA PRO A 4 -5.93 34.05 -25.36
C PRO A 4 -6.77 32.81 -24.99
N PRO A 5 -6.82 31.78 -25.85
CA PRO A 5 -7.43 30.50 -25.49
C PRO A 5 -6.60 29.81 -24.42
N ALA A 6 -7.29 29.21 -23.45
CA ALA A 6 -6.68 28.25 -22.53
C ALA A 6 -6.21 27.05 -23.35
N ASP A 7 -4.89 26.92 -23.53
CA ASP A 7 -4.25 25.75 -24.12
C ASP A 7 -4.32 24.60 -23.09
N GLY A 8 -5.52 24.04 -22.95
CA GLY A 8 -5.79 22.81 -22.23
C GLY A 8 -5.87 21.67 -23.24
N GLY A 9 -4.76 21.38 -23.91
CA GLY A 9 -4.64 20.15 -24.69
C GLY A 9 -4.92 18.94 -23.78
N PRO A 10 -5.53 17.86 -24.30
CA PRO A 10 -5.69 16.65 -23.52
C PRO A 10 -4.31 16.20 -23.00
N PRO A 11 -4.22 15.74 -21.74
CA PRO A 11 -2.94 15.30 -21.18
C PRO A 11 -2.32 14.26 -22.10
N ASP A 12 -0.99 14.31 -22.25
CA ASP A 12 -0.28 13.31 -23.04
C ASP A 12 -0.61 11.91 -22.48
N PRO A 13 -0.88 10.91 -23.34
CA PRO A 13 -1.20 9.57 -22.85
C PRO A 13 -0.11 8.99 -21.95
N ALA A 14 1.15 9.40 -22.08
CA ALA A 14 2.22 8.99 -21.17
C ALA A 14 2.09 9.61 -19.76
N GLU A 15 1.63 10.86 -19.66
CA GLU A 15 1.40 11.53 -18.37
C GLU A 15 0.16 10.96 -17.66
N ALA A 16 -0.90 10.66 -18.41
CA ALA A 16 -2.09 10.00 -17.87
C ALA A 16 -1.81 8.56 -17.36
N LEU A 17 -0.87 7.85 -17.98
CA LEU A 17 -0.42 6.53 -17.53
C LEU A 17 0.47 6.62 -16.27
N ALA A 18 1.28 7.67 -16.14
CA ALA A 18 2.11 7.89 -14.94
C ALA A 18 1.29 8.27 -13.70
N ASP A 19 0.21 9.04 -13.86
CA ASP A 19 -0.76 9.33 -12.78
C ASP A 19 -1.51 8.05 -12.33
N ALA A 20 -1.85 7.16 -13.27
CA ALA A 20 -2.50 5.89 -12.94
C ALA A 20 -1.55 4.92 -12.19
N ASP A 21 -0.28 4.83 -12.60
CA ASP A 21 0.75 4.00 -11.93
C ASP A 21 1.09 4.55 -10.54
N THR A 22 1.14 5.88 -10.40
CA THR A 22 1.30 6.56 -9.10
C THR A 22 0.07 6.38 -8.22
N ALA A 23 -1.14 6.42 -8.78
CA ALA A 23 -2.38 6.15 -8.05
C ALA A 23 -2.46 4.67 -7.61
N GLU A 24 -2.00 3.71 -8.42
CA GLU A 24 -1.87 2.30 -8.04
C GLU A 24 -0.80 2.08 -6.97
N LEU A 25 0.31 2.81 -7.00
CA LEU A 25 1.31 2.80 -5.92
C LEU A 25 0.82 3.53 -4.66
N GLN A 26 0.03 4.58 -4.79
CA GLN A 26 -0.65 5.26 -3.67
C GLN A 26 -1.78 4.42 -3.09
N LEU A 27 -2.29 3.46 -3.87
CA LEU A 27 -3.19 2.38 -3.49
C LEU A 27 -2.44 1.05 -3.28
N LEU A 28 -1.15 1.08 -2.92
CA LEU A 28 -0.71 0.15 -1.88
C LEU A 28 -1.61 0.46 -0.67
N ASP A 29 -2.76 -0.22 -0.67
CA ASP A 29 -3.96 0.11 0.07
C ASP A 29 -3.57 0.63 1.44
N ALA A 30 -4.07 1.78 1.88
CA ALA A 30 -3.77 2.27 3.23
C ALA A 30 -3.99 1.15 4.28
N GLU A 31 -4.95 0.27 4.00
CA GLU A 31 -5.16 -0.99 4.70
C GLU A 31 -3.97 -1.97 4.67
N ALA A 32 -3.35 -2.21 3.52
CA ALA A 32 -2.13 -3.02 3.40
C ALA A 32 -0.98 -2.43 4.24
N LEU A 33 -0.81 -1.10 4.23
CA LEU A 33 0.19 -0.44 5.07
C LEU A 33 -0.12 -0.58 6.55
N ARG A 34 -1.38 -0.38 6.98
CA ARG A 34 -1.80 -0.61 8.37
C ARG A 34 -1.52 -2.04 8.84
N ARG A 35 -1.76 -3.02 7.97
CA ARG A 35 -1.46 -4.44 8.25
C ARG A 35 0.03 -4.70 8.38
N LEU A 36 0.85 -4.13 7.50
CA LEU A 36 2.32 -4.27 7.54
C LEU A 36 2.96 -3.53 8.71
N HIS A 37 2.39 -2.40 9.15
CA HIS A 37 2.82 -1.66 10.33
C HIS A 37 2.32 -2.26 11.66
N GLY A 38 1.52 -3.34 11.60
CA GLY A 38 1.01 -4.00 12.80
C GLY A 38 -0.15 -3.27 13.49
N GLU A 39 -0.76 -2.30 12.82
CA GLU A 39 -1.93 -1.56 13.30
C GLU A 39 -3.23 -2.34 13.06
N ALA A 40 -3.19 -3.34 12.17
CA ALA A 40 -4.30 -4.21 11.83
C ALA A 40 -3.81 -5.66 11.64
N CYS A 41 -4.73 -6.61 11.76
CA CYS A 41 -4.43 -8.02 11.57
C CYS A 41 -3.94 -8.26 10.13
N ILE A 42 -2.74 -8.84 9.99
CA ILE A 42 -2.12 -9.13 8.69
C ILE A 42 -2.98 -10.03 7.77
N ARG A 43 -3.92 -10.79 8.34
CA ARG A 43 -4.83 -11.68 7.60
C ARG A 43 -6.13 -11.02 7.16
N CYS A 44 -6.78 -10.26 8.04
CA CYS A 44 -8.16 -9.80 7.83
C CYS A 44 -8.42 -8.32 8.10
N GLY A 45 -7.43 -7.55 8.58
CA GLY A 45 -7.60 -6.13 8.85
C GLY A 45 -8.24 -5.74 10.19
N GLU A 46 -8.64 -6.72 11.01
CA GLU A 46 -9.20 -6.47 12.35
C GLU A 46 -8.18 -5.75 13.24
N VAL A 47 -8.62 -4.77 14.04
CA VAL A 47 -7.76 -3.94 14.89
C VAL A 47 -7.83 -4.32 16.37
N ALA A 48 -8.85 -5.09 16.77
CA ALA A 48 -9.05 -5.48 18.16
C ALA A 48 -8.19 -6.69 18.58
N GLY A 49 -7.59 -6.60 19.77
CA GLY A 49 -6.97 -7.75 20.44
C GLY A 49 -5.71 -8.28 19.74
N LEU A 50 -4.99 -7.42 19.01
CA LEU A 50 -3.79 -7.80 18.26
C LEU A 50 -2.72 -8.44 19.15
N ARG A 51 -2.06 -9.46 18.62
CA ARG A 51 -0.93 -10.17 19.23
C ARG A 51 0.20 -10.34 18.21
N PRO A 52 1.46 -10.30 18.66
CA PRO A 52 2.60 -10.61 17.78
C PRO A 52 2.46 -12.00 17.19
N ALA A 53 2.65 -12.13 15.88
CA ALA A 53 2.41 -13.36 15.12
C ALA A 53 3.62 -13.83 14.29
N GLY A 54 4.78 -13.19 14.46
CA GLY A 54 6.02 -13.50 13.75
C GLY A 54 6.42 -12.40 12.78
N TYR A 55 6.99 -12.80 11.64
CA TYR A 55 7.54 -11.88 10.64
C TYR A 55 7.00 -12.19 9.23
N ALA A 56 6.58 -11.16 8.50
CA ALA A 56 6.41 -11.21 7.05
C ALA A 56 7.73 -10.81 6.38
N TYR A 57 8.07 -11.45 5.27
CA TYR A 57 9.33 -11.17 4.57
C TYR A 57 9.05 -10.56 3.21
N THR A 58 9.68 -9.41 2.92
CA THR A 58 9.71 -8.84 1.59
C THR A 58 11.07 -9.08 0.95
N THR A 59 11.08 -9.43 -0.33
CA THR A 59 12.29 -9.57 -1.13
C THR A 59 12.51 -8.32 -1.96
N THR A 60 13.74 -7.81 -1.97
CA THR A 60 14.18 -6.78 -2.91
C THR A 60 14.73 -7.41 -4.20
N GLY A 61 14.92 -6.60 -5.25
CA GLY A 61 15.37 -7.09 -6.56
C GLY A 61 16.75 -7.76 -6.57
N ASP A 62 17.57 -7.49 -5.55
CA ASP A 62 18.88 -8.11 -5.27
C ASP A 62 18.78 -9.43 -4.48
N GLY A 63 17.57 -9.87 -4.12
CA GLY A 63 17.31 -11.13 -3.42
C GLY A 63 17.43 -11.06 -1.89
N THR A 64 17.81 -9.90 -1.34
CA THR A 64 17.81 -9.65 0.11
C THR A 64 16.40 -9.72 0.67
N ARG A 65 16.24 -10.34 1.86
CA ARG A 65 14.96 -10.46 2.56
C ARG A 65 14.91 -9.54 3.77
N TYR A 66 13.89 -8.68 3.82
CA TYR A 66 13.60 -7.83 4.97
C TYR A 66 12.43 -8.40 5.75
N GLY A 67 12.63 -8.66 7.03
CA GLY A 67 11.59 -9.15 7.94
C GLY A 67 10.84 -8.00 8.60
N TRP A 68 9.51 -8.05 8.55
CA TRP A 68 8.58 -7.09 9.13
C TRP A 68 7.79 -7.77 10.23
N PRO A 69 7.84 -7.30 11.49
CA PRO A 69 7.04 -7.87 12.56
C PRO A 69 5.55 -7.67 12.24
N VAL A 70 4.77 -8.75 12.31
CA VAL A 70 3.33 -8.72 12.00
C VAL A 70 2.48 -9.13 13.18
N PHE A 71 1.24 -8.68 13.16
CA PHE A 71 0.26 -8.91 14.23
C PHE A 71 -0.98 -9.63 13.68
N THR A 72 -1.58 -10.48 14.52
CA THR A 72 -2.84 -11.16 14.21
C THR A 72 -3.88 -10.90 15.29
N CYS A 73 -5.16 -10.90 14.89
CA CYS A 73 -6.28 -10.87 15.82
C CYS A 73 -6.49 -12.27 16.44
N PRO A 74 -7.29 -12.40 17.53
CA PRO A 74 -7.49 -13.68 18.22
C PRO A 74 -7.99 -14.80 17.30
N THR A 75 -8.80 -14.48 16.29
CA THR A 75 -9.30 -15.43 15.29
C THR A 75 -8.18 -16.02 14.41
N HIS A 76 -7.09 -15.27 14.21
CA HIS A 76 -5.96 -15.63 13.36
C HIS A 76 -4.65 -15.80 14.15
N THR A 77 -4.73 -15.82 15.47
CA THR A 77 -3.61 -16.21 16.33
C THR A 77 -3.55 -17.72 16.28
N THR A 78 -2.87 -18.28 15.27
CA THR A 78 -2.54 -19.71 15.28
C THR A 78 -1.78 -20.00 16.58
N ALA A 79 -2.37 -20.87 17.39
CA ALA A 79 -1.81 -21.36 18.65
C ALA A 79 -0.48 -22.09 18.44
#